data_AF-G7ZDR8-F1
#
_entry.id   AF-G7ZDR8-F1
#
_cell.length_a   1.000
_cell.length_b   1.000
_cell.length_c   1.000
_cell.angle_alpha   90.00
_cell.angle_beta   90.00
_cell.angle_gamma   90.00
#
_symmetry.space_group_name_H-M   'P 1'
#
loop_
_entity.id
_entity.type
_entity.pdbx_description
1 polymer ?
#
loop_
_entity_poly.entity_id
_entity_poly.type
_entity_poly.pdbx_seq_one_letter_code
_entity_poly.pdbx_strand_id
1 'polypeptide(L)'
;MASSTARHAAINRSALIRSGLFGALANLLVAGSALYAAPLQSALWDGAGNGALLALVAVALGLFALHALLDFAQARELARLMPSAGAVAWLERVWLLEAVWAPIHLAILALLHPLLGALALAGVAALAAMIALGATGPASPMTGQSQVGRLAGGDSFGGADAFLAGLRYCETVYRVLVVGMAAALLTRGDLQTGLFVAASLIGIAAMRTATRGAARWYGGRRAVAALPMTGRT
;
A
#
# COMPACT_ATOMS: atom_id res chain seq x y z
N MET A 1 27.27 -29.45 7.87
CA MET A 1 25.88 -28.93 7.86
C MET A 1 25.77 -27.43 8.15
N ALA A 2 26.66 -26.80 8.92
CA ALA A 2 26.63 -25.35 9.18
C ALA A 2 26.81 -24.43 7.95
N SER A 3 27.39 -24.92 6.85
CA SER A 3 27.61 -24.14 5.62
C SER A 3 26.33 -23.94 4.78
N SER A 4 25.33 -24.81 4.89
CA SER A 4 24.08 -24.64 4.13
C SER A 4 23.15 -23.61 4.78
N THR A 5 23.04 -23.60 6.11
CA THR A 5 22.20 -22.66 6.85
C THR A 5 22.68 -21.22 6.73
N ALA A 6 23.99 -20.98 6.80
CA ALA A 6 24.59 -19.67 6.59
C ALA A 6 24.33 -19.13 5.17
N ARG A 7 24.41 -20.00 4.15
CA ARG A 7 24.14 -19.62 2.75
C ARG A 7 22.67 -19.25 2.53
N HIS A 8 21.72 -20.00 3.12
CA HIS A 8 20.30 -19.67 3.05
C HIS A 8 19.98 -18.36 3.77
N ALA A 9 20.59 -18.10 4.93
CA ALA A 9 20.42 -16.83 5.64
C ALA A 9 20.93 -15.62 4.83
N ALA A 10 22.07 -15.74 4.14
CA ALA A 10 22.62 -14.67 3.32
C ALA A 10 21.76 -14.37 2.08
N ILE A 11 21.27 -15.40 1.38
CA ILE A 11 20.37 -15.25 0.22
C ILE A 11 19.06 -14.58 0.63
N ASN A 12 18.50 -14.93 1.79
CA ASN A 12 17.28 -14.32 2.30
C ASN A 12 17.46 -12.83 2.65
N ARG A 13 18.63 -12.44 3.17
CA ARG A 13 18.94 -11.03 3.47
C ARG A 13 19.02 -10.17 2.21
N SER A 14 19.71 -10.65 1.17
CA SER A 14 19.87 -9.87 -0.06
C SER A 14 18.54 -9.68 -0.80
N ALA A 15 17.69 -10.71 -0.85
CA ALA A 15 16.34 -10.61 -1.41
C ALA A 15 15.47 -9.60 -0.63
N LEU A 16 15.58 -9.58 0.70
CA LEU A 16 14.87 -8.62 1.55
C LEU A 16 15.30 -7.18 1.27
N ILE A 17 16.61 -6.91 1.24
CA ILE A 17 17.15 -5.58 0.94
C ILE A 17 16.67 -5.12 -0.44
N ARG A 18 16.72 -6.00 -1.46
CA ARG A 18 16.22 -5.68 -2.81
C ARG A 18 14.71 -5.40 -2.81
N SER A 19 13.91 -6.21 -2.15
CA SER A 19 12.46 -5.99 -2.08
C SER A 19 12.10 -4.67 -1.38
N GLY A 20 12.84 -4.32 -0.32
CA GLY A 20 12.69 -3.04 0.37
C GLY A 20 13.10 -1.87 -0.51
N LEU A 21 14.21 -2.01 -1.25
CA LEU A 21 14.69 -0.99 -2.19
C LEU A 21 13.70 -0.77 -3.33
N PHE A 22 13.14 -1.84 -3.92
CA PHE A 22 12.14 -1.71 -4.99
C PHE A 22 10.86 -1.02 -4.49
N GLY A 23 10.35 -1.41 -3.32
CA GLY A 23 9.21 -0.73 -2.71
C GLY A 23 9.50 0.74 -2.39
N ALA A 24 10.70 1.04 -1.89
CA ALA A 24 11.13 2.41 -1.62
C ALA A 24 11.17 3.27 -2.90
N LEU A 25 11.78 2.76 -3.97
CA LEU A 25 11.84 3.45 -5.25
C LEU A 25 10.43 3.63 -5.86
N ALA A 26 9.57 2.62 -5.76
CA ALA A 26 8.19 2.70 -6.25
C ALA A 26 7.41 3.80 -5.52
N ASN A 27 7.53 3.88 -4.19
CA ASN A 27 6.88 4.92 -3.37
C ASN A 27 7.46 6.32 -3.66
N LEU A 28 8.79 6.43 -3.81
CA LEU A 28 9.43 7.70 -4.15
C LEU A 28 9.00 8.21 -5.53
N LEU A 29 8.80 7.31 -6.49
CA LEU A 29 8.26 7.66 -7.81
C LEU A 29 6.83 8.21 -7.73
N VAL A 30 6.02 7.63 -6.84
CA VAL A 30 4.65 8.08 -6.60
C VAL A 30 4.64 9.42 -5.88
N ALA A 31 5.48 9.63 -4.86
CA ALA A 31 5.64 10.95 -4.24
C ALA A 31 6.14 12.00 -5.26
N GLY A 32 7.05 11.60 -6.14
CA GLY A 32 7.55 12.41 -7.24
C GLY A 32 6.51 12.68 -8.34
N SER A 33 5.35 12.03 -8.33
CA SER A 33 4.29 12.29 -9.31
C SER A 33 3.75 13.72 -9.28
N ALA A 34 3.77 14.31 -8.08
CA ALA A 34 3.48 15.70 -7.88
C ALA A 34 4.41 16.65 -8.66
N LEU A 35 5.68 16.26 -8.83
CA LEU A 35 6.70 17.10 -9.44
C LEU A 35 6.51 17.25 -10.95
N TYR A 36 5.88 16.29 -11.64
CA TYR A 36 5.58 16.41 -13.06
C TYR A 36 4.17 16.93 -13.37
N ALA A 37 3.24 16.87 -12.41
CA ALA A 37 1.89 17.41 -12.58
C ALA A 37 1.91 18.93 -12.82
N ALA A 38 2.76 19.67 -12.09
CA ALA A 38 2.87 21.12 -12.23
C ALA A 38 3.43 21.57 -13.60
N PRO A 39 4.55 21.02 -14.12
CA PRO A 39 5.02 21.33 -15.47
C PRO A 39 4.04 20.94 -16.58
N LEU A 40 3.35 19.80 -16.44
CA LEU A 40 2.33 19.39 -17.41
C LEU A 40 1.19 20.39 -17.45
N GLN A 41 0.75 20.83 -16.28
CA GLN A 41 -0.23 21.88 -16.17
C GLN A 41 0.27 23.20 -16.77
N SER A 42 1.45 23.72 -16.39
CA SER A 42 1.91 24.99 -16.95
C SER A 42 1.97 24.93 -18.47
N ALA A 43 2.47 23.82 -19.03
CA ALA A 43 2.48 23.60 -20.47
C ALA A 43 1.07 23.60 -21.11
N LEU A 44 0.06 23.05 -20.43
CA LEU A 44 -1.32 23.05 -20.92
C LEU A 44 -1.95 24.45 -20.91
N TRP A 45 -1.70 25.25 -19.86
CA TRP A 45 -2.28 26.59 -19.73
C TRP A 45 -1.57 27.65 -20.58
N ASP A 46 -0.24 27.53 -20.71
CA ASP A 46 0.56 28.46 -21.53
C ASP A 46 0.45 28.17 -23.03
N GLY A 47 -0.37 27.19 -23.43
CA GLY A 47 -0.53 26.79 -24.82
C GLY A 47 0.76 26.25 -25.43
N ALA A 48 1.56 25.50 -24.66
CA ALA A 48 2.81 24.94 -25.13
C ALA A 48 2.57 24.10 -26.39
N GLY A 49 3.51 24.17 -27.34
CA GLY A 49 3.39 23.46 -28.60
C GLY A 49 3.23 21.94 -28.40
N ASN A 50 2.54 21.29 -29.35
CA ASN A 50 2.23 19.86 -29.32
C ASN A 50 3.42 18.97 -28.93
N GLY A 51 4.65 19.33 -29.34
CA GLY A 51 5.86 18.59 -29.01
C GLY A 51 6.21 18.56 -27.51
N ALA A 52 6.04 19.68 -26.79
CA ALA A 52 6.33 19.74 -25.35
C ALA A 52 5.32 18.91 -24.54
N LEU A 53 4.04 18.98 -24.91
CA LEU A 53 2.99 18.14 -24.31
C LEU A 53 3.25 16.65 -24.56
N LEU A 54 3.60 16.27 -25.79
CA LEU A 54 3.97 14.88 -26.11
C LEU A 54 5.17 14.40 -25.30
N ALA A 55 6.19 15.24 -25.12
CA ALA A 55 7.35 14.90 -24.29
C ALA A 55 6.96 14.67 -22.82
N LEU A 56 6.12 15.54 -22.25
CA LEU A 56 5.63 15.39 -20.87
C LEU A 56 4.77 14.13 -20.70
N VAL A 57 3.89 13.83 -21.65
CA VAL A 57 3.10 12.58 -21.65
C VAL A 57 4.01 11.35 -21.74
N ALA A 58 5.03 11.38 -22.61
CA ALA A 58 5.99 10.29 -22.73
C ALA A 58 6.77 10.08 -21.43
N VAL A 59 7.19 11.15 -20.76
CA VAL A 59 7.84 11.09 -19.43
C VAL A 59 6.90 10.50 -18.38
N ALA A 60 5.65 10.95 -18.32
CA ALA A 60 4.66 10.43 -17.37
C ALA A 60 4.39 8.93 -17.59
N LEU A 61 4.23 8.50 -18.84
CA LEU A 61 4.08 7.08 -19.20
C LEU A 61 5.33 6.27 -18.85
N GLY A 62 6.53 6.79 -19.10
CA GLY A 62 7.80 6.15 -18.73
C GLY A 62 7.94 5.95 -17.22
N LEU A 63 7.58 6.97 -16.42
CA LEU A 63 7.55 6.86 -14.97
C LEU A 63 6.50 5.84 -14.51
N PHE A 64 5.29 5.86 -15.07
CA PHE A 64 4.27 4.87 -14.74
C PHE A 64 4.71 3.43 -15.05
N ALA A 65 5.33 3.20 -16.22
CA ALA A 65 5.88 1.90 -16.59
C ALA A 65 7.00 1.47 -15.63
N LEU A 66 7.89 2.39 -15.24
CA LEU A 66 8.93 2.13 -14.26
C LEU A 66 8.34 1.76 -12.89
N HIS A 67 7.32 2.48 -12.43
CA HIS A 67 6.60 2.16 -11.18
C HIS A 67 6.02 0.74 -11.23
N ALA A 68 5.33 0.39 -12.32
CA ALA A 68 4.76 -0.95 -12.49
C ALA A 68 5.83 -2.05 -12.51
N LEU A 69 6.98 -1.80 -13.16
CA LEU A 69 8.12 -2.72 -13.17
C LEU A 69 8.73 -2.91 -11.77
N LEU A 70 8.84 -1.83 -10.98
CA LEU A 70 9.33 -1.90 -9.60
C LEU A 70 8.36 -2.68 -8.69
N ASP A 71 7.05 -2.42 -8.79
CA ASP A 71 6.02 -3.16 -8.05
C ASP A 71 6.04 -4.65 -8.45
N PHE A 72 6.19 -4.96 -9.74
CA PHE A 72 6.32 -6.33 -10.22
C PHE A 72 7.61 -7.01 -9.73
N ALA A 73 8.75 -6.32 -9.79
CA ALA A 73 10.02 -6.84 -9.30
C ALA A 73 9.95 -7.13 -7.78
N GLN A 74 9.34 -6.24 -7.01
CA GLN A 74 9.08 -6.45 -5.59
C GLN A 74 8.21 -7.69 -5.38
N ALA A 75 7.06 -7.79 -6.06
CA ALA A 75 6.16 -8.94 -5.95
C ALA A 75 6.85 -10.26 -6.30
N ARG A 76 7.68 -10.27 -7.34
CA ARG A 76 8.46 -11.43 -7.75
C ARG A 76 9.50 -11.85 -6.70
N GLU A 77 10.21 -10.90 -6.09
CA GLU A 77 11.17 -11.21 -5.02
C GLU A 77 10.44 -11.73 -3.76
N LEU A 78 9.28 -11.16 -3.40
CA LEU A 78 8.46 -11.65 -2.30
C LEU A 78 7.96 -13.09 -2.56
N ALA A 79 7.52 -13.39 -3.79
CA ALA A 79 7.04 -14.72 -4.17
C ALA A 79 8.15 -15.79 -4.08
N ARG A 80 9.39 -15.44 -4.41
CA ARG A 80 10.56 -16.33 -4.27
C ARG A 80 10.84 -16.73 -2.82
N LEU A 81 10.38 -15.95 -1.85
CA LEU A 81 10.62 -16.16 -0.43
C LEU A 81 9.53 -17.00 0.26
N MET A 82 8.42 -17.32 -0.43
CA MET A 82 7.27 -18.02 0.16
C MET A 82 7.39 -19.53 0.47
N PRO A 83 8.39 -20.35 0.07
CA PRO A 83 8.27 -21.81 0.22
C PRO A 83 8.87 -22.43 1.51
N SER A 84 9.18 -21.68 2.57
CA SER A 84 9.75 -22.29 3.79
C SER A 84 9.07 -21.82 5.07
N ALA A 85 8.92 -22.71 6.05
CA ALA A 85 8.23 -22.46 7.33
C ALA A 85 8.72 -21.22 8.11
N GLY A 86 9.86 -20.63 7.74
CA GLY A 86 10.33 -19.32 8.22
C GLY A 86 9.64 -18.10 7.60
N ALA A 87 8.78 -18.26 6.58
CA ALA A 87 8.11 -17.18 5.87
C ALA A 87 7.12 -16.39 6.75
N VAL A 88 6.62 -17.00 7.83
CA VAL A 88 5.63 -16.41 8.73
C VAL A 88 6.23 -15.28 9.57
N ALA A 89 7.34 -15.52 10.26
CA ALA A 89 8.10 -14.49 10.98
C ALA A 89 8.66 -13.41 10.04
N TRP A 90 8.72 -13.71 8.75
CA TRP A 90 9.22 -12.83 7.71
C TRP A 90 8.15 -11.88 7.16
N LEU A 91 6.90 -12.34 7.01
CA LEU A 91 5.74 -11.49 6.70
C LEU A 91 5.56 -10.35 7.71
N GLU A 92 5.89 -10.60 8.98
CA GLU A 92 5.93 -9.57 10.04
C GLU A 92 6.98 -8.48 9.82
N ARG A 93 8.02 -8.69 9.02
CA ARG A 93 9.04 -7.66 8.77
C ARG A 93 8.74 -6.83 7.53
N VAL A 94 8.09 -7.43 6.55
CA VAL A 94 7.77 -6.77 5.27
C VAL A 94 6.74 -5.65 5.45
N TRP A 95 5.77 -5.80 6.34
CA TRP A 95 4.79 -4.74 6.57
C TRP A 95 5.41 -3.49 7.20
N LEU A 96 6.47 -3.62 8.01
CA LEU A 96 7.20 -2.47 8.59
C LEU A 96 7.83 -1.59 7.51
N LEU A 97 8.37 -2.22 6.46
CA LEU A 97 8.97 -1.51 5.33
C LEU A 97 7.95 -0.73 4.51
N GLU A 98 6.70 -1.19 4.44
CA GLU A 98 5.61 -0.43 3.82
C GLU A 98 5.08 0.65 4.77
N ALA A 99 4.97 0.33 6.06
CA ALA A 99 4.45 1.23 7.08
C ALA A 99 5.30 2.48 7.25
N VAL A 100 6.62 2.42 6.99
CA VAL A 100 7.51 3.59 7.04
C VAL A 100 7.16 4.65 5.99
N TRP A 101 6.52 4.26 4.89
CA TRP A 101 6.14 5.19 3.83
C TRP A 101 4.84 5.95 4.14
N ALA A 102 3.92 5.36 4.89
CA ALA A 102 2.69 6.05 5.30
C ALA A 102 2.95 7.41 5.99
N PRO A 103 3.83 7.54 7.01
CA PRO A 103 4.12 8.84 7.63
C PRO A 103 4.83 9.80 6.69
N ILE A 104 5.63 9.32 5.73
CA ILE A 104 6.25 10.17 4.71
C ILE A 104 5.17 10.81 3.82
N HIS A 105 4.21 10.02 3.32
CA HIS A 105 3.11 10.57 2.52
C HIS A 105 2.22 11.52 3.34
N LEU A 106 1.95 11.20 4.62
CA LEU A 106 1.23 12.09 5.53
C LEU A 106 1.94 13.43 5.72
N ALA A 107 3.25 13.40 5.95
CA ALA A 107 4.05 14.61 6.11
C ALA A 107 4.03 15.46 4.83
N ILE A 108 4.17 14.84 3.66
CA ILE A 108 4.07 15.53 2.38
C ILE A 108 2.68 16.17 2.22
N LEU A 109 1.59 15.46 2.49
CA LEU A 109 0.23 16.02 2.40
C LEU A 109 0.01 17.18 3.38
N ALA A 110 0.51 17.07 4.60
CA ALA A 110 0.43 18.13 5.61
C ALA A 110 1.20 19.38 5.20
N LEU A 111 2.36 19.21 4.55
CA LEU A 111 3.15 20.29 3.97
C LEU A 111 2.48 20.93 2.76
N LEU A 112 1.77 20.15 1.93
CA LEU A 112 1.00 20.68 0.81
C LEU A 112 -0.20 21.52 1.30
N HIS A 113 -0.99 20.98 2.24
CA HIS A 113 -2.11 21.70 2.85
C HIS A 113 -2.53 21.05 4.18
N PRO A 114 -2.71 21.81 5.27
CA PRO A 114 -2.99 21.24 6.59
C PRO A 114 -4.29 20.42 6.63
N LEU A 115 -5.35 20.85 5.92
CA LEU A 115 -6.61 20.09 5.84
C LEU A 115 -6.46 18.74 5.12
N LEU A 116 -5.59 18.66 4.09
CA LEU A 116 -5.31 17.40 3.40
C LEU A 116 -4.52 16.45 4.32
N GLY A 117 -3.54 16.98 5.04
CA GLY A 117 -2.82 16.24 6.08
C GLY A 117 -3.75 15.70 7.17
N ALA A 118 -4.68 16.53 7.68
CA ALA A 118 -5.66 16.13 8.68
C ALA A 118 -6.61 15.03 8.18
N LEU A 119 -7.10 15.15 6.94
CA LEU A 119 -7.93 14.12 6.30
C LEU A 119 -7.16 12.80 6.15
N ALA A 120 -5.91 12.88 5.71
CA ALA A 120 -5.04 11.71 5.57
C ALA A 120 -4.78 11.03 6.93
N LEU A 121 -4.52 11.82 7.97
CA LEU A 121 -4.38 11.32 9.33
C LEU A 121 -5.66 10.63 9.82
N ALA A 122 -6.84 11.20 9.56
CA ALA A 122 -8.12 10.60 9.90
C ALA A 122 -8.34 9.26 9.17
N GLY A 123 -7.96 9.16 7.89
CA GLY A 123 -8.00 7.90 7.13
C GLY A 123 -7.10 6.82 7.73
N VAL A 124 -5.86 7.17 8.08
CA VAL A 124 -4.92 6.26 8.74
C VAL A 124 -5.39 5.85 10.14
N ALA A 125 -5.96 6.78 10.91
CA ALA A 125 -6.55 6.49 12.22
C ALA A 125 -7.73 5.50 12.11
N ALA A 126 -8.60 5.66 11.10
CA ALA A 126 -9.69 4.72 10.83
C ALA A 126 -9.16 3.32 10.48
N LEU A 127 -8.09 3.22 9.69
CA LEU A 127 -7.43 1.93 9.43
C LEU A 127 -6.82 1.34 10.70
N ALA A 128 -6.16 2.14 11.54
CA ALA A 128 -5.60 1.68 12.80
C ALA A 128 -6.70 1.14 13.74
N ALA A 129 -7.86 1.80 13.80
CA ALA A 129 -9.02 1.32 14.53
C ALA A 129 -9.53 -0.02 13.98
N MET A 130 -9.62 -0.18 12.64
CA MET A 130 -9.98 -1.45 12.01
C MET A 130 -8.99 -2.57 12.34
N ILE A 131 -7.69 -2.28 12.31
CA ILE A 131 -6.62 -3.21 12.70
C ILE A 131 -6.79 -3.63 14.17
N ALA A 132 -7.07 -2.67 15.07
CA ALA A 132 -7.27 -2.93 16.50
C ALA A 132 -8.51 -3.80 16.75
N LEU A 133 -9.63 -3.53 16.06
CA LEU A 133 -10.83 -4.37 16.11
C LEU A 133 -10.57 -5.78 15.55
N GLY A 134 -9.80 -5.88 14.47
CA GLY A 134 -9.34 -7.16 13.94
C GLY A 134 -8.30 -7.86 14.83
N ALA A 135 -7.70 -7.15 15.79
CA ALA A 135 -6.73 -7.71 16.73
C ALA A 135 -7.41 -8.43 17.89
N THR A 136 -8.56 -7.92 18.35
CA THR A 136 -9.31 -8.43 19.49
C THR A 136 -10.27 -9.57 19.13
N GLY A 137 -10.59 -9.76 17.85
CA GLY A 137 -11.45 -10.85 17.40
C GLY A 137 -10.83 -12.24 17.62
N PRO A 138 -11.62 -13.26 18.03
CA PRO A 138 -11.12 -14.61 18.25
C PRO A 138 -10.55 -15.18 16.96
N ALA A 139 -9.33 -15.73 17.03
CA ALA A 139 -8.74 -16.50 15.94
C ALA A 139 -9.60 -17.75 15.72
N SER A 140 -10.57 -17.66 14.80
CA SER A 140 -11.43 -18.79 14.48
C SER A 140 -10.55 -19.88 13.87
N PRO A 141 -10.44 -21.08 14.49
CA PRO A 141 -9.66 -22.16 13.94
C PRO A 141 -10.24 -22.55 12.57
N MET A 142 -9.38 -22.81 11.58
CA MET A 142 -9.74 -23.35 10.26
C MET A 142 -10.24 -24.81 10.35
N THR A 143 -11.11 -25.11 11.30
CA THR A 143 -11.80 -26.39 11.36
C THR A 143 -12.83 -26.45 10.24
N GLY A 144 -12.41 -26.97 9.08
CA GLY A 144 -13.28 -27.56 8.07
C GLY A 144 -14.32 -26.63 7.47
N GLN A 145 -13.90 -25.53 6.83
CA GLN A 145 -14.81 -24.76 5.98
C GLN A 145 -15.02 -25.54 4.66
N SER A 146 -15.95 -26.49 4.73
CA SER A 146 -16.40 -27.37 3.66
C SER A 146 -16.61 -26.57 2.36
N GLN A 147 -16.12 -27.07 1.22
CA GLN A 147 -16.39 -26.50 -0.11
C GLN A 147 -17.91 -26.29 -0.38
N VAL A 148 -18.76 -27.01 0.35
CA VAL A 148 -20.23 -26.90 0.34
C VAL A 148 -20.74 -25.53 0.83
N GLY A 149 -20.09 -24.89 1.81
CA GLY A 149 -20.46 -23.53 2.28
C GLY A 149 -20.15 -22.43 1.26
N ARG A 150 -19.11 -22.64 0.42
CA ARG A 150 -18.77 -21.73 -0.70
C ARG A 150 -19.80 -21.75 -1.83
N LEU A 151 -20.56 -22.83 -1.99
CA LEU A 151 -21.62 -22.95 -3.01
C LEU A 151 -22.97 -22.43 -2.51
N ALA A 152 -23.19 -22.37 -1.20
CA ALA A 152 -24.46 -21.96 -0.59
C ALA A 152 -24.66 -20.44 -0.45
N GLY A 153 -23.67 -19.61 -0.79
CA GLY A 153 -23.79 -18.13 -0.77
C GLY A 153 -24.07 -17.49 0.59
N GLY A 154 -24.16 -18.28 1.68
CA GLY A 154 -24.56 -17.83 3.01
C GLY A 154 -23.40 -17.43 3.94
N ASP A 155 -22.16 -17.81 3.63
CA ASP A 155 -20.99 -17.57 4.49
C ASP A 155 -20.17 -16.33 4.09
N SER A 156 -20.78 -15.35 3.42
CA SER A 156 -20.07 -14.19 2.84
C SER A 156 -19.39 -13.25 3.86
N PHE A 157 -19.50 -13.53 5.17
CA PHE A 157 -18.86 -12.77 6.24
C PHE A 157 -17.96 -13.63 7.14
N GLY A 158 -17.19 -14.55 6.56
CA GLY A 158 -16.01 -15.06 7.25
C GLY A 158 -15.12 -13.88 7.73
N GLY A 159 -14.63 -13.92 8.97
CA GLY A 159 -13.92 -12.78 9.57
C GLY A 159 -12.68 -12.27 8.81
N ALA A 160 -12.09 -13.08 7.92
CA ALA A 160 -11.01 -12.65 7.04
C ALA A 160 -11.50 -11.79 5.89
N ASP A 161 -12.50 -12.31 5.19
CA ASP A 161 -13.02 -11.70 3.97
C ASP A 161 -13.75 -10.41 4.34
N ALA A 162 -14.46 -10.40 5.48
CA ALA A 162 -15.06 -9.21 6.07
C ALA A 162 -14.01 -8.14 6.42
N PHE A 163 -12.87 -8.51 7.03
CA PHE A 163 -11.80 -7.57 7.34
C PHE A 163 -11.16 -6.97 6.07
N LEU A 164 -10.81 -7.82 5.10
CA LEU A 164 -10.24 -7.37 3.83
C LEU A 164 -11.22 -6.53 3.01
N ALA A 165 -12.51 -6.89 3.00
CA ALA A 165 -13.57 -6.09 2.40
C ALA A 165 -13.69 -4.72 3.09
N GLY A 166 -13.65 -4.69 4.42
CA GLY A 166 -13.63 -3.46 5.22
C GLY A 166 -12.44 -2.55 4.87
N LEU A 167 -11.24 -3.11 4.74
CA LEU A 167 -10.05 -2.35 4.31
C LEU A 167 -10.23 -1.74 2.91
N ARG A 168 -10.78 -2.50 1.95
CA ARG A 168 -11.05 -2.00 0.58
C ARG A 168 -12.14 -0.93 0.56
N TYR A 169 -13.15 -1.08 1.41
CA TYR A 169 -14.20 -0.07 1.57
C TYR A 169 -13.62 1.22 2.14
N CYS A 170 -12.87 1.15 3.24
CA CYS A 170 -12.15 2.30 3.80
C CYS A 170 -11.27 2.98 2.76
N GLU A 171 -10.51 2.19 1.98
CA GLU A 171 -9.69 2.72 0.88
C GLU A 171 -10.53 3.50 -0.12
N THR A 172 -11.63 2.92 -0.61
CA THR A 172 -12.50 3.54 -1.62
C THR A 172 -13.13 4.83 -1.11
N VAL A 173 -13.68 4.81 0.11
CA VAL A 173 -14.26 6.00 0.76
C VAL A 173 -13.21 7.09 0.90
N TYR A 174 -12.01 6.74 1.37
CA TYR A 174 -10.92 7.71 1.50
C TYR A 174 -10.53 8.32 0.15
N ARG A 175 -10.45 7.53 -0.93
CA ARG A 175 -10.12 8.03 -2.28
C ARG A 175 -11.15 9.05 -2.75
N VAL A 176 -12.45 8.82 -2.51
CA VAL A 176 -13.50 9.78 -2.86
C VAL A 176 -13.38 11.04 -2.01
N LEU A 177 -13.17 10.89 -0.70
CA LEU A 177 -13.04 12.03 0.22
C LEU A 177 -11.81 12.90 -0.09
N VAL A 178 -10.66 12.32 -0.41
CA VAL A 178 -9.44 13.10 -0.68
C VAL A 178 -9.56 13.88 -1.98
N VAL A 179 -10.16 13.29 -3.03
CA VAL A 179 -10.44 14.00 -4.28
C VAL A 179 -11.47 15.11 -4.05
N GLY A 180 -12.55 14.83 -3.31
CA GLY A 180 -13.58 15.81 -2.97
C GLY A 180 -13.03 16.99 -2.15
N MET A 181 -12.19 16.71 -1.14
CA MET A 181 -11.52 17.74 -0.34
C MET A 181 -10.56 18.57 -1.19
N ALA A 182 -9.72 17.93 -2.02
CA ALA A 182 -8.82 18.64 -2.91
C ALA A 182 -9.59 19.53 -3.91
N ALA A 183 -10.72 19.05 -4.44
CA ALA A 183 -11.59 19.84 -5.32
C ALA A 183 -12.22 21.03 -4.59
N ALA A 184 -12.68 20.84 -3.35
CA ALA A 184 -13.22 21.93 -2.53
C ALA A 184 -12.16 23.02 -2.30
N LEU A 185 -10.92 22.64 -1.97
CA LEU A 185 -9.80 23.59 -1.81
C LEU A 185 -9.47 24.31 -3.12
N LEU A 186 -9.49 23.59 -4.25
CA LEU A 186 -9.29 24.18 -5.57
C LEU A 186 -10.35 25.24 -5.87
N THR A 187 -11.64 24.95 -5.62
CA THR A 187 -12.73 25.92 -5.85
C THR A 187 -12.67 27.16 -4.97
N ARG A 188 -12.04 27.06 -3.79
CA ARG A 188 -11.82 28.19 -2.87
C ARG A 188 -10.59 29.02 -3.24
N GLY A 189 -9.76 28.54 -4.16
CA GLY A 189 -8.47 29.17 -4.50
C GLY A 189 -7.35 28.85 -3.52
N ASP A 190 -7.58 27.97 -2.54
CA ASP A 190 -6.58 27.56 -1.54
C ASP A 190 -5.55 26.55 -2.10
N LEU A 191 -5.87 25.93 -3.23
CA LEU A 191 -5.03 24.92 -3.88
C LEU A 191 -4.87 25.24 -5.36
N GLN A 192 -3.62 25.32 -5.83
CA GLN A 192 -3.35 25.41 -7.26
C GLN A 192 -3.79 24.11 -7.94
N THR A 193 -4.30 24.19 -9.17
CA THR A 193 -4.79 23.00 -9.89
C THR A 193 -3.70 21.93 -10.10
N GLY A 194 -2.42 22.32 -10.19
CA GLY A 194 -1.31 21.37 -10.30
C GLY A 194 -1.11 20.59 -9.00
N LEU A 195 -1.29 21.28 -7.87
CA LEU A 195 -1.26 20.71 -6.53
C LEU A 195 -2.51 19.87 -6.24
N PHE A 196 -3.65 20.14 -6.87
CA PHE A 196 -4.86 19.32 -6.76
C PHE A 196 -4.61 17.88 -7.22
N VAL A 197 -4.01 17.70 -8.40
CA VAL A 197 -3.71 16.37 -8.94
C VAL A 197 -2.66 15.67 -8.07
N ALA A 198 -1.59 16.40 -7.73
CA ALA A 198 -0.53 15.92 -6.86
C ALA A 198 -1.04 15.43 -5.50
N ALA A 199 -1.82 16.26 -4.80
CA ALA A 199 -2.41 15.96 -3.51
C ALA A 199 -3.32 14.73 -3.57
N SER A 200 -4.15 14.64 -4.61
CA SER A 200 -5.05 13.50 -4.80
C SER A 200 -4.26 12.20 -4.98
N LEU A 201 -3.23 12.20 -5.82
CA LEU A 201 -2.40 11.01 -6.06
C LEU A 201 -1.61 10.58 -4.82
N ILE A 202 -1.00 11.54 -4.12
CA ILE A 202 -0.25 11.27 -2.88
C ILE A 202 -1.20 10.74 -1.79
N GLY A 203 -2.40 11.31 -1.66
CA GLY A 203 -3.45 10.79 -0.78
C GLY A 203 -3.80 9.34 -1.07
N ILE A 204 -4.13 9.04 -2.32
CA ILE A 204 -4.45 7.67 -2.77
C ILE A 204 -3.29 6.71 -2.45
N ALA A 205 -2.05 7.14 -2.66
CA ALA A 205 -0.85 6.35 -2.36
C ALA A 205 -0.66 6.10 -0.86
N ALA A 206 -0.87 7.12 -0.03
CA ALA A 206 -0.81 7.01 1.44
C ALA A 206 -1.79 5.95 1.95
N MET A 207 -3.03 5.97 1.45
CA MET A 207 -4.04 5.01 1.86
C MET A 207 -3.76 3.59 1.33
N ARG A 208 -3.27 3.48 0.08
CA ARG A 208 -2.89 2.20 -0.52
C ARG A 208 -1.73 1.53 0.23
N THR A 209 -0.72 2.30 0.62
CA THR A 209 0.42 1.79 1.40
C THR A 209 -0.02 1.32 2.78
N ALA A 210 -0.84 2.11 3.47
CA ALA A 210 -1.40 1.76 4.78
C ALA A 210 -2.26 0.48 4.72
N THR A 211 -3.16 0.36 3.73
CA THR A 211 -4.01 -0.84 3.55
C THR A 211 -3.21 -2.08 3.16
N ARG A 212 -2.21 -1.95 2.27
CA ARG A 212 -1.29 -3.06 1.95
C ARG A 212 -0.55 -3.53 3.20
N GLY A 213 -0.07 -2.60 4.04
CA GLY A 213 0.55 -2.91 5.33
C GLY A 213 -0.39 -3.68 6.26
N ALA A 214 -1.62 -3.18 6.43
CA ALA A 214 -2.65 -3.81 7.26
C ALA A 214 -3.00 -5.24 6.80
N ALA A 215 -3.18 -5.44 5.49
CA ALA A 215 -3.49 -6.73 4.90
C ALA A 215 -2.35 -7.74 5.08
N ARG A 216 -1.09 -7.32 4.89
CA ARG A 216 0.10 -8.16 5.11
C ARG A 216 0.25 -8.56 6.57
N TRP A 217 0.06 -7.62 7.49
CA TRP A 217 0.06 -7.90 8.93
C TRP A 217 -1.01 -8.93 9.32
N TYR A 218 -2.24 -8.76 8.82
CA TYR A 218 -3.33 -9.68 9.10
C TYR A 218 -3.06 -11.09 8.54
N GLY A 219 -2.57 -11.18 7.31
CA GLY A 219 -2.15 -12.45 6.69
C GLY A 219 -1.03 -13.14 7.46
N GLY A 220 -0.03 -12.38 7.94
CA GLY A 220 1.05 -12.88 8.79
C GLY A 220 0.55 -13.51 10.08
N ARG A 221 -0.32 -12.82 10.83
CA ARG A 221 -0.90 -13.36 12.09
C ARG A 221 -1.70 -14.64 11.87
N ARG A 222 -2.45 -14.73 10.78
CA ARG A 222 -3.19 -15.95 10.43
C ARG A 222 -2.27 -17.12 10.13
N ALA A 223 -1.18 -16.87 9.40
CA ALA A 223 -0.19 -17.89 9.12
C ALA A 223 0.50 -18.39 10.41
N VAL A 224 0.74 -17.53 11.40
CA VAL A 224 1.23 -17.94 12.74
C VAL A 224 0.21 -18.85 13.43
N ALA A 225 -1.06 -18.45 13.44
CA ALA A 225 -2.12 -19.20 14.13
C ALA A 225 -2.42 -20.57 13.50
N ALA A 226 -2.16 -20.73 12.19
CA ALA A 226 -2.36 -21.97 11.46
C ALA A 226 -1.22 -22.99 11.64
N LEU A 227 -0.07 -22.59 12.19
CA LEU A 227 1.02 -23.52 12.48
C LEU A 227 0.56 -24.48 13.58
N PRO A 228 0.56 -25.81 13.33
CA PRO A 228 0.16 -26.78 14.34
C PRO A 228 1.09 -26.64 15.56
N MET A 229 0.53 -26.67 16.77
CA MET A 229 1.28 -26.62 18.04
C MET A 229 2.09 -27.91 18.30
N THR A 230 2.70 -28.50 17.29
CA THR A 230 3.38 -29.81 17.30
C THR A 230 4.76 -29.80 17.99
N GLY A 231 5.03 -28.88 18.93
CA GLY A 231 6.39 -28.73 19.48
C GLY A 231 6.50 -28.01 20.83
N ARG A 232 5.48 -28.10 21.69
CA ARG A 232 5.63 -27.75 23.12
C ARG A 232 5.38 -29.02 23.96
N THR A 233 6.38 -29.89 23.99
CA THR A 233 6.52 -30.97 24.97
C THR A 233 7.94 -30.95 25.49
#